data_AF-A0A222VLT9-F1
#
_entry.id   AF-A0A222VLT9-F1
#
_cell.length_a   1.000
_cell.length_b   1.000
_cell.length_c   1.000
_cell.angle_alpha   90.00
_cell.angle_beta   90.00
_cell.angle_gamma   90.00
#
_symmetry.space_group_name_H-M   'P 1'
#
loop_
_entity.id
_entity.type
_entity.pdbx_description
1 polymer ?
#
loop_
_entity_poly.entity_id
_entity_poly.type
_entity_poly.pdbx_seq_one_letter_code
_entity_poly.pdbx_strand_id
1 'polypeptide(L)'
;MRIEFPSVPQPDELARAEAFRRHATLISPADGLGRLRDLSAWIAACQGQSPPRPLSRARVVVFAADHGVAARGVSVHRSEHTRSLVEALRSGGSALGVLAEAAGAGVRVVEVGVRDAEESSGFTVSDGTGSIDVEDALTGEQARAAVLAGAAIADAEVDEGADLLIPAEIGVGATTPAATLVAALTGAEPVAVIGRGSGIDDNGWMRKATAVRDALRRARPVLTDPIELVRTAGGADIAAMAGFLAQAAVRRTPVLLDGVVAAAAALVAEDLAAGARSWWLPAHRSSEPAQLLALDQLDLKPVADLGVGAGGGIGAVAVLPLLTGAVRVLAEASAPGGAVPGEAAPGEADAVGVADAVGVADAVGVVGAAGAVASAVGAMSGTADAVGAVSGTADAVGTTDAAAPEGVTSPESVAGEAEEAGQSEAAATAGEAGRSEAAGETEEARPSEAAGESEEAASSEDADQAT
;
A
#
# COMPACT_ATOMS: atom_id res chain seq x y z
N MET A 1 -10.99 11.91 -24.65
CA MET A 1 -11.11 12.95 -23.60
C MET A 1 -9.95 12.76 -22.63
N ARG A 2 -9.42 13.82 -22.01
CA ARG A 2 -8.61 13.66 -20.80
C ARG A 2 -9.53 13.36 -19.62
N ILE A 3 -9.00 12.70 -18.59
CA ILE A 3 -9.60 12.68 -17.26
C ILE A 3 -8.95 13.85 -16.52
N GLU A 4 -9.75 14.75 -15.97
CA GLU A 4 -9.30 15.94 -15.26
C GLU A 4 -10.11 16.03 -13.96
N PHE A 5 -9.43 15.92 -12.81
CA PHE A 5 -10.05 16.06 -11.51
C PHE A 5 -10.17 17.55 -11.12
N PRO A 6 -11.21 17.94 -10.36
CA PRO A 6 -11.27 19.28 -9.76
C PRO A 6 -10.06 19.58 -8.86
N SER A 7 -9.77 20.87 -8.65
CA SER A 7 -8.70 21.30 -7.74
C SER A 7 -8.92 20.76 -6.33
N VAL A 8 -7.92 20.06 -5.78
CA VAL A 8 -7.99 19.44 -4.45
C VAL A 8 -7.99 20.51 -3.35
N PRO A 9 -9.06 20.61 -2.53
CA PRO A 9 -9.07 21.48 -1.35
C PRO A 9 -8.02 20.99 -0.34
N GLN A 10 -7.31 21.87 0.36
CA GLN A 10 -6.40 21.45 1.43
C GLN A 10 -7.14 21.26 2.76
N PRO A 11 -6.70 20.34 3.65
CA PRO A 11 -7.19 20.24 5.02
C PRO A 11 -7.02 21.55 5.82
N ASP A 12 -7.84 21.74 6.84
CA ASP A 12 -7.90 22.99 7.61
C ASP A 12 -6.79 23.11 8.66
N GLU A 13 -5.82 23.99 8.39
CA GLU A 13 -4.71 24.30 9.30
C GLU A 13 -5.15 25.06 10.57
N LEU A 14 -6.27 25.78 10.56
CA LEU A 14 -6.82 26.42 11.77
C LEU A 14 -7.40 25.36 12.70
N ALA A 15 -8.18 24.42 12.17
CA ALA A 15 -8.68 23.27 12.92
C ALA A 15 -7.53 22.39 13.44
N ARG A 16 -6.45 22.21 12.67
CA ARG A 16 -5.22 21.54 13.12
C ARG A 16 -4.55 22.27 14.27
N ALA A 17 -4.39 23.60 14.17
CA ALA A 17 -3.84 24.42 15.25
C ALA A 17 -4.74 24.40 16.50
N GLU A 18 -6.06 24.26 16.34
CA GLU A 18 -7.00 24.12 17.45
C GLU A 18 -6.96 22.75 18.11
N ALA A 19 -6.69 21.68 17.36
CA ALA A 19 -6.41 20.37 17.93
C ALA A 19 -5.13 20.40 18.79
N PHE A 20 -4.05 21.01 18.31
CA PHE A 20 -2.82 21.18 19.10
C PHE A 20 -3.03 22.09 20.33
N ARG A 21 -3.75 23.21 20.19
CA ARG A 21 -4.14 24.06 21.34
C ARG A 21 -4.95 23.29 22.37
N ARG A 22 -5.92 22.46 21.94
CA ARG A 22 -6.74 21.65 22.85
C ARG A 22 -5.93 20.54 23.54
N HIS A 23 -5.04 19.85 22.84
CA HIS A 23 -4.13 18.85 23.44
C HIS A 23 -3.31 19.42 24.60
N ALA A 24 -2.81 20.66 24.47
CA ALA A 24 -2.08 21.35 25.54
C ALA A 24 -2.92 21.69 26.79
N THR A 25 -4.25 21.44 26.78
CA THR A 25 -5.14 21.64 27.94
C THR A 25 -5.54 20.35 28.64
N LEU A 26 -5.21 19.17 28.10
CA LEU A 26 -5.64 17.87 28.65
C LEU A 26 -4.86 17.51 29.93
N ILE A 27 -5.43 16.63 30.77
CA ILE A 27 -4.72 16.02 31.91
C ILE A 27 -3.74 14.95 31.38
N SER A 28 -2.65 15.41 30.75
CA SER A 28 -1.58 14.60 30.17
C SER A 28 -0.28 15.41 30.11
N PRO A 29 0.92 14.80 30.20
CA PRO A 29 2.16 15.51 29.89
C PRO A 29 2.12 16.06 28.45
N ALA A 30 2.54 17.32 28.24
CA ALA A 30 2.30 18.06 26.99
C ALA A 30 2.77 17.37 25.68
N ASP A 31 3.84 16.58 25.76
CA ASP A 31 4.37 15.76 24.65
C ASP A 31 4.16 14.25 24.85
N GLY A 32 3.57 13.82 25.96
CA GLY A 32 3.46 12.41 26.37
C GLY A 32 2.57 11.54 25.48
N LEU A 33 1.73 12.14 24.63
CA LEU A 33 0.88 11.44 23.66
C LEU A 33 1.60 11.13 22.33
N GLY A 34 2.75 11.74 22.07
CA GLY A 34 3.49 11.59 20.81
C GLY A 34 2.59 11.69 19.57
N ARG A 35 2.71 10.73 18.66
CA ARG A 35 1.97 10.72 17.38
C ARG A 35 0.44 10.68 17.50
N LEU A 36 -0.14 10.26 18.63
CA LEU A 36 -1.60 10.30 18.82
C LEU A 36 -2.12 11.74 18.77
N ARG A 37 -1.29 12.70 19.18
CA ARG A 37 -1.55 14.15 19.05
C ARG A 37 -1.70 14.54 17.58
N ASP A 38 -0.75 14.10 16.76
CA ASP A 38 -0.63 14.50 15.35
C ASP A 38 -1.72 13.84 14.49
N LEU A 39 -2.05 12.56 14.77
CA LEU A 39 -3.14 11.83 14.10
C LEU A 39 -4.51 12.47 14.31
N SER A 40 -4.82 12.84 15.56
CA SER A 40 -6.09 13.50 15.89
C SER A 40 -6.15 14.95 15.38
N ALA A 41 -5.02 15.65 15.32
CA ALA A 41 -4.91 16.95 14.67
C ALA A 41 -5.04 16.87 13.13
N TRP A 42 -4.59 15.77 12.50
CA TRP A 42 -4.83 15.53 11.07
C TRP A 42 -6.32 15.28 10.78
N ILE A 43 -7.01 14.44 11.56
CA ILE A 43 -8.47 14.26 11.40
C ILE A 43 -9.24 15.57 11.68
N ALA A 44 -8.81 16.37 12.66
CA ALA A 44 -9.39 17.70 12.91
C ALA A 44 -9.29 18.62 11.67
N ALA A 45 -8.13 18.61 11.00
CA ALA A 45 -7.90 19.34 9.75
C ALA A 45 -8.81 18.82 8.61
N CYS A 46 -8.91 17.50 8.43
CA CYS A 46 -9.76 16.89 7.41
C CYS A 46 -11.26 17.17 7.65
N GLN A 47 -11.70 17.25 8.91
CA GLN A 47 -13.09 17.54 9.27
C GLN A 47 -13.41 19.04 9.45
N GLY A 48 -12.42 19.94 9.35
CA GLY A 48 -12.60 21.39 9.55
C GLY A 48 -13.07 21.79 10.96
N GLN A 49 -12.74 21.03 12.01
CA GLN A 49 -13.18 21.32 13.38
C GLN A 49 -12.30 20.69 14.47
N SER A 50 -12.23 21.32 15.64
CA SER A 50 -11.61 20.79 16.85
C SER A 50 -12.54 20.90 18.06
N PRO A 51 -12.72 19.84 18.87
CA PRO A 51 -12.24 18.48 18.61
C PRO A 51 -12.90 17.86 17.36
N PRO A 52 -12.22 16.92 16.68
CA PRO A 52 -12.82 16.15 15.58
C PRO A 52 -14.00 15.31 16.08
N ARG A 53 -14.98 15.07 15.20
CA ARG A 53 -16.04 14.09 15.49
C ARG A 53 -15.45 12.68 15.47
N PRO A 54 -15.92 11.76 16.33
CA PRO A 54 -15.54 10.35 16.27
C PRO A 54 -15.73 9.76 14.87
N LEU A 55 -14.80 8.91 14.45
CA LEU A 55 -14.96 8.09 13.26
C LEU A 55 -15.99 6.99 13.55
N SER A 56 -16.94 6.84 12.64
CA SER A 56 -18.19 6.08 12.84
C SER A 56 -18.59 5.24 11.62
N ARG A 57 -18.09 5.58 10.44
CA ARG A 57 -18.37 4.94 9.15
C ARG A 57 -17.07 4.82 8.36
N ALA A 58 -16.11 4.11 8.92
CA ALA A 58 -14.92 3.67 8.20
C ALA A 58 -15.31 2.60 7.15
N ARG A 59 -14.84 2.76 5.91
CA ARG A 59 -15.24 1.93 4.78
C ARG A 59 -14.03 1.37 4.03
N VAL A 60 -13.93 0.05 4.01
CA VAL A 60 -12.91 -0.70 3.25
C VAL A 60 -13.46 -1.00 1.87
N VAL A 61 -12.77 -0.55 0.83
CA VAL A 61 -13.13 -0.79 -0.58
C VAL A 61 -12.05 -1.65 -1.21
N VAL A 62 -12.40 -2.91 -1.51
CA VAL A 62 -11.50 -3.92 -2.04
C VAL A 62 -11.64 -4.01 -3.55
N PHE A 63 -10.65 -3.52 -4.29
CA PHE A 63 -10.58 -3.61 -5.74
C PHE A 63 -9.97 -4.95 -6.15
N ALA A 64 -10.76 -5.83 -6.76
CA ALA A 64 -10.31 -7.16 -7.18
C ALA A 64 -10.00 -7.21 -8.69
N ALA A 65 -8.81 -7.69 -9.05
CA ALA A 65 -8.37 -7.85 -10.43
C ALA A 65 -7.29 -8.93 -10.62
N ASP A 66 -7.31 -9.61 -11.77
CA ASP A 66 -6.35 -10.64 -12.14
C ASP A 66 -5.23 -10.11 -13.04
N HIS A 67 -3.98 -10.36 -12.65
CA HIS A 67 -2.82 -9.83 -13.35
C HIS A 67 -2.21 -10.81 -14.34
N GLY A 68 -2.08 -10.44 -15.62
CA GLY A 68 -1.50 -11.32 -16.65
C GLY A 68 -0.09 -11.82 -16.28
N VAL A 69 0.72 -10.96 -15.66
CA VAL A 69 2.09 -11.28 -15.21
C VAL A 69 2.15 -12.35 -14.11
N ALA A 70 1.04 -12.69 -13.45
CA ALA A 70 0.97 -13.82 -12.52
C ALA A 70 1.41 -15.15 -13.18
N ALA A 71 1.14 -15.32 -14.48
CA ALA A 71 1.55 -16.49 -15.25
C ALA A 71 3.08 -16.68 -15.34
N ARG A 72 3.88 -15.63 -15.05
CA ARG A 72 5.35 -15.73 -14.89
C ARG A 72 5.77 -16.37 -13.56
N GLY A 73 4.85 -16.76 -12.69
CA GLY A 73 5.15 -17.35 -11.38
C GLY A 73 5.83 -16.35 -10.44
N VAL A 74 5.33 -15.11 -10.40
CA VAL A 74 5.80 -14.00 -9.54
C VAL A 74 5.10 -13.96 -8.17
N SER A 75 4.20 -14.91 -7.91
CA SER A 75 3.55 -15.19 -6.64
C SER A 75 3.65 -16.70 -6.34
N VAL A 76 3.39 -17.11 -5.09
CA VAL A 76 3.22 -18.53 -4.74
C VAL A 76 1.82 -19.04 -5.09
N HIS A 77 0.86 -18.14 -5.29
CA HIS A 77 -0.50 -18.47 -5.69
C HIS A 77 -0.62 -18.54 -7.22
N ARG A 78 -1.50 -19.40 -7.73
CA ARG A 78 -1.91 -19.40 -9.15
C ARG A 78 -3.00 -18.36 -9.36
N SER A 79 -3.12 -17.79 -10.56
CA SER A 79 -4.06 -16.70 -10.87
C SER A 79 -5.52 -17.03 -10.46
N GLU A 80 -5.93 -18.27 -10.66
CA GLU A 80 -7.22 -18.84 -10.21
C GLU A 80 -7.59 -18.57 -8.73
N HIS A 81 -6.60 -18.26 -7.86
CA HIS A 81 -6.83 -18.00 -6.44
C HIS A 81 -7.45 -16.61 -6.16
N THR A 82 -7.41 -15.65 -7.10
CA THR A 82 -8.02 -14.32 -6.92
C THR A 82 -9.51 -14.44 -6.55
N ARG A 83 -10.26 -15.29 -7.26
CA ARG A 83 -11.67 -15.58 -6.97
C ARG A 83 -11.87 -16.23 -5.60
N SER A 84 -11.03 -17.20 -5.23
CA SER A 84 -11.11 -17.88 -3.93
C SER A 84 -10.85 -16.93 -2.75
N LEU A 85 -9.98 -15.93 -2.94
CA LEU A 85 -9.73 -14.88 -1.95
C LEU A 85 -10.91 -13.90 -1.84
N VAL A 86 -11.51 -13.52 -2.97
CA VAL A 86 -12.74 -12.72 -3.01
C VAL A 86 -13.90 -13.43 -2.30
N GLU A 87 -14.09 -14.74 -2.53
CA GLU A 87 -15.16 -15.51 -1.90
C GLU A 87 -14.90 -15.74 -0.39
N ALA A 88 -13.65 -15.99 -0.01
CA ALA A 88 -13.25 -16.02 1.40
C ALA A 88 -13.49 -14.67 2.12
N LEU A 89 -13.44 -13.55 1.39
CA LEU A 89 -13.80 -12.24 1.92
C LEU A 89 -15.32 -12.02 1.98
N ARG A 90 -16.08 -12.36 0.92
CA ARG A 90 -17.55 -12.27 0.91
C ARG A 90 -18.20 -13.10 2.03
N SER A 91 -17.65 -14.27 2.31
CA SER A 91 -18.07 -15.15 3.42
C SER A 91 -17.53 -14.75 4.80
N GLY A 92 -16.78 -13.65 4.92
CA GLY A 92 -16.21 -13.13 6.17
C GLY A 92 -14.99 -13.90 6.69
N GLY A 93 -14.68 -15.09 6.16
CA GLY A 93 -13.59 -15.96 6.62
C GLY A 93 -12.16 -15.49 6.34
N SER A 94 -11.98 -14.37 5.62
CA SER A 94 -10.67 -13.78 5.36
C SER A 94 -10.13 -12.99 6.56
N ALA A 95 -8.80 -12.88 6.65
CA ALA A 95 -8.15 -12.08 7.69
C ALA A 95 -8.57 -10.59 7.65
N LEU A 96 -8.87 -10.05 6.46
CA LEU A 96 -9.41 -8.70 6.31
C LEU A 96 -10.82 -8.59 6.90
N GLY A 97 -11.71 -9.54 6.61
CA GLY A 97 -13.08 -9.55 7.11
C GLY A 97 -13.14 -9.57 8.65
N VAL A 98 -12.40 -10.50 9.25
CA VAL A 98 -12.30 -10.63 10.72
C VAL A 98 -11.74 -9.36 11.38
N LEU A 99 -10.71 -8.74 10.79
CA LEU A 99 -10.15 -7.50 11.33
C LEU A 99 -11.08 -6.30 11.11
N ALA A 100 -11.83 -6.25 10.00
CA ALA A 100 -12.75 -5.17 9.70
C ALA A 100 -13.96 -5.19 10.64
N GLU A 101 -14.53 -6.37 10.91
CA GLU A 101 -15.55 -6.56 11.94
C GLU A 101 -15.03 -6.11 13.32
N ALA A 102 -13.84 -6.58 13.72
CA ALA A 102 -13.23 -6.22 15.01
C ALA A 102 -12.89 -4.72 15.15
N ALA A 103 -12.64 -4.02 14.04
CA ALA A 103 -12.37 -2.58 14.00
C ALA A 103 -13.64 -1.72 13.75
N GLY A 104 -14.81 -2.34 13.53
CA GLY A 104 -16.05 -1.64 13.20
C GLY A 104 -16.10 -1.02 11.80
N ALA A 105 -15.26 -1.50 10.87
CA ALA A 105 -15.21 -1.03 9.49
C ALA A 105 -16.11 -1.86 8.58
N GLY A 106 -16.93 -1.21 7.75
CA GLY A 106 -17.73 -1.89 6.74
C GLY A 106 -16.89 -2.21 5.51
N VAL A 107 -17.00 -3.43 4.96
CA VAL A 107 -16.26 -3.84 3.75
C VAL A 107 -17.18 -3.91 2.53
N ARG A 108 -16.69 -3.43 1.39
CA ARG A 108 -17.25 -3.62 0.05
C ARG A 108 -16.20 -4.24 -0.86
N VAL A 109 -16.59 -5.23 -1.65
CA VAL A 109 -15.75 -5.78 -2.73
C VAL A 109 -16.24 -5.26 -4.07
N VAL A 110 -15.32 -4.85 -4.92
CA VAL A 110 -15.59 -4.43 -6.29
C VAL A 110 -14.68 -5.22 -7.23
N GLU A 111 -15.27 -6.17 -7.94
CA GLU A 111 -14.62 -6.87 -9.04
C GLU A 111 -14.50 -5.89 -10.22
N VAL A 112 -13.30 -5.34 -10.42
CA VAL A 112 -13.00 -4.43 -11.55
C VAL A 112 -12.28 -5.16 -12.68
N GLY A 113 -11.59 -6.27 -12.39
CA GLY A 113 -10.79 -6.99 -13.37
C GLY A 113 -10.59 -8.48 -13.10
N VAL A 114 -11.51 -9.16 -12.40
CA VAL A 114 -11.37 -10.60 -12.07
C VAL A 114 -11.72 -11.46 -13.29
N ARG A 115 -10.94 -12.51 -13.58
CA ARG A 115 -11.18 -13.37 -14.75
C ARG A 115 -12.41 -14.25 -14.60
N ASP A 116 -13.09 -14.46 -15.73
CA ASP A 116 -14.29 -15.30 -15.89
C ASP A 116 -15.41 -14.97 -14.88
N ALA A 117 -15.44 -13.74 -14.36
CA ALA A 117 -16.38 -13.31 -13.32
C ALA A 117 -17.75 -12.98 -13.93
N GLU A 118 -18.83 -13.44 -13.27
CA GLU A 118 -20.17 -12.93 -13.57
C GLU A 118 -20.25 -11.45 -13.15
N GLU A 119 -20.98 -10.62 -13.91
CA GLU A 119 -20.96 -9.15 -13.76
C GLU A 119 -21.69 -8.69 -12.48
N SER A 120 -21.01 -8.85 -11.34
CA SER A 120 -21.60 -8.67 -10.01
C SER A 120 -21.44 -7.26 -9.42
N SER A 121 -20.46 -6.50 -9.93
CA SER A 121 -20.01 -5.24 -9.33
C SER A 121 -20.64 -3.98 -9.94
N GLY A 122 -21.08 -4.04 -11.21
CA GLY A 122 -21.41 -2.87 -12.03
C GLY A 122 -20.21 -2.00 -12.41
N PHE A 123 -18.98 -2.43 -12.11
CA PHE A 123 -17.73 -1.70 -12.32
C PHE A 123 -16.62 -2.56 -12.96
N THR A 124 -16.97 -3.71 -13.53
CA THR A 124 -16.04 -4.57 -14.28
C THR A 124 -15.57 -3.86 -15.54
N VAL A 125 -14.25 -3.71 -15.71
CA VAL A 125 -13.65 -3.06 -16.89
C VAL A 125 -12.80 -4.02 -17.73
N SER A 126 -12.35 -5.14 -17.20
CA SER A 126 -11.58 -6.13 -17.95
C SER A 126 -11.75 -7.56 -17.44
N ASP A 127 -11.46 -8.54 -18.31
CA ASP A 127 -11.35 -9.96 -17.95
C ASP A 127 -9.88 -10.27 -17.60
N GLY A 128 -9.45 -9.82 -16.42
CA GLY A 128 -8.03 -9.72 -16.08
C GLY A 128 -7.26 -8.68 -16.91
N THR A 129 -5.94 -8.64 -16.76
CA THR A 129 -5.03 -7.73 -17.48
C THR A 129 -4.06 -8.49 -18.39
N GLY A 130 -3.42 -7.78 -19.32
CA GLY A 130 -2.28 -8.28 -20.09
C GLY A 130 -1.01 -8.44 -19.23
N SER A 131 -0.03 -9.19 -19.73
CA SER A 131 1.25 -9.40 -19.03
C SER A 131 2.21 -8.22 -19.26
N ILE A 132 2.33 -7.34 -18.26
CA ILE A 132 3.06 -6.04 -18.31
C ILE A 132 4.54 -6.10 -18.74
N ASP A 133 5.16 -7.27 -18.75
CA ASP A 133 6.51 -7.49 -19.26
C ASP A 133 6.58 -7.59 -20.80
N VAL A 134 5.46 -7.88 -21.47
CA VAL A 134 5.38 -8.10 -22.93
C VAL A 134 4.26 -7.34 -23.65
N GLU A 135 3.09 -7.15 -23.02
CA GLU A 135 1.90 -6.50 -23.60
C GLU A 135 1.25 -5.52 -22.61
N ASP A 136 0.40 -4.59 -23.07
CA ASP A 136 -0.17 -3.56 -22.20
C ASP A 136 -1.17 -4.17 -21.21
N ALA A 137 -1.18 -3.71 -19.95
CA ALA A 137 -2.10 -4.20 -18.91
C ALA A 137 -3.57 -4.05 -19.34
N LEU A 138 -3.90 -2.91 -19.95
CA LEU A 138 -5.25 -2.50 -20.33
C LEU A 138 -5.25 -1.87 -21.73
N THR A 139 -6.42 -1.84 -22.38
CA THR A 139 -6.64 -0.90 -23.49
C THR A 139 -6.82 0.54 -22.96
N GLY A 140 -6.67 1.54 -23.84
CA GLY A 140 -6.84 2.95 -23.45
C GLY A 140 -8.28 3.36 -23.13
N GLU A 141 -9.25 2.51 -23.44
CA GLU A 141 -10.63 2.67 -22.97
C GLU A 141 -10.76 2.13 -21.54
N GLN A 142 -10.30 0.90 -21.31
CA GLN A 142 -10.35 0.24 -19.99
C GLN A 142 -9.56 0.98 -18.91
N ALA A 143 -8.38 1.53 -19.23
CA ALA A 143 -7.60 2.34 -18.29
C ALA A 143 -8.36 3.61 -17.85
N ARG A 144 -9.15 4.22 -18.75
CA ARG A 144 -9.99 5.38 -18.43
C ARG A 144 -11.24 4.96 -17.68
N ALA A 145 -11.88 3.87 -18.09
CA ALA A 145 -13.03 3.29 -17.40
C ALA A 145 -12.69 2.91 -15.96
N ALA A 146 -11.52 2.33 -15.70
CA ALA A 146 -11.03 1.99 -14.36
C ALA A 146 -10.95 3.22 -13.46
N VAL A 147 -10.24 4.27 -13.88
CA VAL A 147 -10.09 5.52 -13.11
C VAL A 147 -11.45 6.19 -12.84
N LEU A 148 -12.35 6.20 -13.83
CA LEU A 148 -13.70 6.76 -13.67
C LEU A 148 -14.60 5.91 -12.76
N ALA A 149 -14.51 4.58 -12.83
CA ALA A 149 -15.17 3.66 -11.90
C ALA A 149 -14.68 3.90 -10.47
N GLY A 150 -13.36 4.01 -10.28
CA GLY A 150 -12.74 4.37 -9.00
C GLY A 150 -13.31 5.64 -8.39
N ALA A 151 -13.41 6.70 -9.19
CA ALA A 151 -14.01 7.96 -8.77
C ALA A 151 -15.50 7.80 -8.39
N ALA A 152 -16.29 7.12 -9.23
CA ALA A 152 -17.71 6.87 -8.95
C ALA A 152 -17.95 6.01 -7.69
N ILE A 153 -17.03 5.09 -7.38
CA ILE A 153 -17.07 4.29 -6.13
C ILE A 153 -16.73 5.17 -4.92
N ALA A 154 -15.75 6.07 -5.02
CA ALA A 154 -15.45 7.03 -3.95
C ALA A 154 -16.64 7.96 -3.70
N ASP A 155 -17.28 8.48 -4.75
CA ASP A 155 -18.49 9.28 -4.63
C ASP A 155 -19.60 8.52 -3.91
N ALA A 156 -19.88 7.27 -4.31
CA ALA A 156 -20.91 6.44 -3.70
C ALA A 156 -20.67 6.18 -2.21
N GLU A 157 -19.45 5.81 -1.79
CA GLU A 157 -19.14 5.57 -0.37
C GLU A 157 -19.25 6.85 0.47
N VAL A 158 -18.88 8.01 -0.08
CA VAL A 158 -18.99 9.31 0.61
C VAL A 158 -20.45 9.79 0.67
N ASP A 159 -21.25 9.53 -0.36
CA ASP A 159 -22.69 9.81 -0.37
C ASP A 159 -23.48 8.86 0.56
N GLU A 160 -23.01 7.62 0.74
CA GLU A 160 -23.40 6.72 1.84
C GLU A 160 -22.85 7.16 3.22
N GLY A 161 -22.15 8.29 3.30
CA GLY A 161 -21.71 8.91 4.55
C GLY A 161 -20.47 8.27 5.18
N ALA A 162 -19.53 7.75 4.38
CA ALA A 162 -18.21 7.35 4.88
C ALA A 162 -17.45 8.55 5.50
N ASP A 163 -16.88 8.36 6.69
CA ASP A 163 -16.04 9.37 7.37
C ASP A 163 -14.53 9.05 7.36
N LEU A 164 -14.17 7.84 6.91
CA LEU A 164 -12.82 7.43 6.54
C LEU A 164 -12.89 6.35 5.45
N LEU A 165 -12.07 6.46 4.40
CA LEU A 165 -11.94 5.44 3.35
C LEU A 165 -10.66 4.61 3.54
N ILE A 166 -10.72 3.34 3.17
CA ILE A 166 -9.60 2.39 3.25
C ILE A 166 -9.53 1.60 1.93
N PRO A 167 -8.67 2.00 0.97
CA PRO A 167 -8.48 1.24 -0.26
C PRO A 167 -7.69 -0.04 0.00
N ALA A 168 -8.14 -1.13 -0.59
CA ALA A 168 -7.57 -2.46 -0.48
C ALA A 168 -7.64 -3.17 -1.85
N GLU A 169 -6.87 -4.23 -2.01
CA GLU A 169 -6.83 -5.02 -3.25
C GLU A 169 -6.97 -6.51 -2.99
N ILE A 170 -7.46 -7.24 -3.99
CA ILE A 170 -7.22 -8.68 -4.11
C ILE A 170 -6.83 -8.95 -5.56
N GLY A 171 -5.52 -9.08 -5.82
CA GLY A 171 -5.03 -9.50 -7.13
C GLY A 171 -3.77 -10.36 -7.06
N VAL A 172 -3.87 -11.63 -7.50
CA VAL A 172 -2.68 -12.50 -7.61
C VAL A 172 -1.69 -11.86 -8.58
N GLY A 173 -0.51 -11.48 -8.07
CA GLY A 173 0.55 -10.82 -8.83
C GLY A 173 0.61 -9.29 -8.72
N ALA A 174 -0.37 -8.62 -8.11
CA ALA A 174 -0.52 -7.16 -8.07
C ALA A 174 0.71 -6.38 -7.56
N THR A 175 1.53 -6.98 -6.68
CA THR A 175 2.80 -6.39 -6.23
C THR A 175 3.83 -6.17 -7.36
N THR A 176 3.64 -6.77 -8.53
CA THR A 176 4.53 -6.65 -9.70
C THR A 176 4.29 -5.37 -10.51
N PRO A 177 3.06 -5.05 -10.98
CA PRO A 177 2.76 -3.72 -11.51
C PRO A 177 2.94 -2.64 -10.46
N ALA A 178 2.57 -2.86 -9.19
CA ALA A 178 2.81 -1.87 -8.13
C ALA A 178 4.30 -1.50 -8.00
N ALA A 179 5.21 -2.49 -7.89
CA ALA A 179 6.65 -2.24 -7.87
C ALA A 179 7.16 -1.59 -9.17
N THR A 180 6.58 -1.93 -10.32
CA THR A 180 6.91 -1.32 -11.63
C THR A 180 6.54 0.16 -11.67
N LEU A 181 5.33 0.53 -11.23
CA LEU A 181 4.86 1.92 -11.18
C LEU A 181 5.67 2.74 -10.17
N VAL A 182 6.02 2.18 -9.01
CA VAL A 182 6.89 2.87 -8.05
C VAL A 182 8.27 3.14 -8.65
N ALA A 183 8.95 2.15 -9.23
CA ALA A 183 10.26 2.38 -9.86
C ALA A 183 10.17 3.32 -11.08
N ALA A 184 9.05 3.32 -11.79
CA ALA A 184 8.80 4.23 -12.90
C ALA A 184 8.73 5.71 -12.45
N LEU A 185 7.98 5.99 -11.37
CA LEU A 185 7.72 7.34 -10.89
C LEU A 185 8.80 7.87 -9.91
N THR A 186 9.46 7.00 -9.15
CA THR A 186 10.58 7.36 -8.25
C THR A 186 11.95 7.32 -8.93
N GLY A 187 12.04 6.76 -10.14
CA GLY A 187 13.31 6.51 -10.85
C GLY A 187 14.17 5.39 -10.25
N ALA A 188 13.69 4.67 -9.24
CA ALA A 188 14.43 3.61 -8.56
C ALA A 188 14.78 2.42 -9.48
N GLU A 189 15.88 1.73 -9.18
CA GLU A 189 16.26 0.51 -9.91
C GLU A 189 15.33 -0.68 -9.59
N PRO A 190 15.12 -1.63 -10.54
CA PRO A 190 14.24 -2.78 -10.34
C PRO A 190 14.53 -3.53 -9.04
N VAL A 191 15.80 -3.75 -8.71
CA VAL A 191 16.23 -4.51 -7.53
C VAL A 191 15.85 -3.84 -6.19
N ALA A 192 15.62 -2.53 -6.18
CA ALA A 192 15.27 -1.78 -4.97
C ALA A 192 13.76 -1.80 -4.65
N VAL A 193 12.90 -2.16 -5.62
CA VAL A 193 11.43 -2.15 -5.46
C VAL A 193 10.81 -3.53 -5.19
N ILE A 194 11.57 -4.62 -5.31
CA ILE A 194 11.00 -5.98 -5.31
C ILE A 194 11.08 -6.63 -3.92
N GLY A 195 9.95 -6.69 -3.22
CA GLY A 195 9.76 -7.56 -2.06
C GLY A 195 9.33 -8.97 -2.45
N ARG A 196 9.27 -9.86 -1.45
CA ARG A 196 8.85 -11.26 -1.61
C ARG A 196 7.33 -11.46 -1.59
N GLY A 197 6.54 -10.42 -1.32
CA GLY A 197 5.08 -10.44 -1.26
C GLY A 197 4.52 -11.66 -0.53
N SER A 198 3.85 -12.53 -1.29
CA SER A 198 3.27 -13.80 -0.85
C SER A 198 4.30 -14.88 -0.45
N GLY A 199 5.51 -14.51 0.00
CA GLY A 199 6.56 -15.45 0.44
C GLY A 199 7.32 -16.16 -0.69
N ILE A 200 7.58 -15.50 -1.83
CA ILE A 200 8.28 -16.12 -2.96
C ILE A 200 9.75 -16.47 -2.67
N ASP A 201 10.20 -17.58 -3.24
CA ASP A 201 11.59 -18.04 -3.20
C ASP A 201 12.50 -17.17 -4.09
N ASP A 202 13.81 -17.46 -4.11
CA ASP A 202 14.78 -16.70 -4.89
C ASP A 202 14.54 -16.84 -6.40
N ASN A 203 14.01 -17.97 -6.88
CA ASN A 203 13.63 -18.13 -8.27
C ASN A 203 12.40 -17.28 -8.61
N GLY A 204 11.40 -17.21 -7.72
CA GLY A 204 10.27 -16.29 -7.83
C GLY A 204 10.70 -14.83 -7.82
N TRP A 205 11.65 -14.45 -6.96
CA TRP A 205 12.22 -13.11 -6.93
C TRP A 205 12.96 -12.78 -8.24
N MET A 206 13.77 -13.69 -8.78
CA MET A 206 14.45 -13.51 -10.08
C MET A 206 13.46 -13.38 -11.26
N ARG A 207 12.34 -14.12 -11.24
CA ARG A 207 11.26 -13.96 -12.23
C ARG A 207 10.55 -12.60 -12.08
N LYS A 208 10.21 -12.18 -10.85
CA LYS A 208 9.61 -10.87 -10.55
C LYS A 208 10.56 -9.73 -10.98
N ALA A 209 11.87 -9.87 -10.76
CA ALA A 209 12.88 -8.91 -11.21
C ALA A 209 13.00 -8.79 -12.72
N THR A 210 12.92 -9.91 -13.44
CA THR A 210 12.91 -9.90 -14.91
C THR A 210 11.66 -9.20 -15.44
N ALA A 211 10.49 -9.52 -14.89
CA ALA A 211 9.22 -8.91 -15.29
C ALA A 211 9.19 -7.39 -15.00
N VAL A 212 9.58 -6.95 -13.80
CA VAL A 212 9.65 -5.52 -13.44
C VAL A 212 10.63 -4.75 -14.33
N ARG A 213 11.81 -5.32 -14.65
CA ARG A 213 12.78 -4.72 -15.58
C ARG A 213 12.17 -4.47 -16.97
N ASP A 214 11.47 -5.47 -17.52
CA ASP A 214 10.95 -5.40 -18.89
C ASP A 214 9.68 -4.54 -18.97
N ALA A 215 8.84 -4.55 -17.93
CA ALA A 215 7.73 -3.61 -17.77
C ALA A 215 8.21 -2.16 -17.60
N LEU A 216 9.27 -1.91 -16.81
CA LEU A 216 9.89 -0.58 -16.67
C LEU A 216 10.42 -0.03 -17.99
N ARG A 217 11.00 -0.89 -18.85
CA ARG A 217 11.43 -0.50 -20.20
C ARG A 217 10.26 0.03 -21.05
N ARG A 218 9.05 -0.49 -20.82
CA ARG A 218 7.81 -0.11 -21.52
C ARG A 218 7.05 1.04 -20.86
N ALA A 219 7.19 1.23 -19.55
CA ALA A 219 6.67 2.38 -18.83
C ALA A 219 7.43 3.69 -19.18
N ARG A 220 8.75 3.62 -19.40
CA ARG A 220 9.63 4.78 -19.63
C ARG A 220 9.15 5.78 -20.71
N PRO A 221 8.63 5.36 -21.88
CA PRO A 221 8.11 6.30 -22.89
C PRO A 221 6.80 7.00 -22.54
N VAL A 222 6.07 6.55 -21.51
CA VAL A 222 4.72 7.05 -21.14
C VAL A 222 4.64 7.65 -19.73
N LEU A 223 5.79 7.82 -19.04
CA LEU A 223 5.86 8.32 -17.64
C LEU A 223 5.10 9.63 -17.38
N THR A 224 4.99 10.51 -18.37
CA THR A 224 4.37 11.83 -18.23
C THR A 224 2.85 11.85 -18.44
N ASP A 225 2.22 10.70 -18.69
CA ASP A 225 0.76 10.56 -18.76
C ASP A 225 0.33 9.43 -17.82
N PRO A 226 -0.28 9.73 -16.66
CA PRO A 226 -0.61 8.72 -15.66
C PRO A 226 -1.62 7.67 -16.17
N ILE A 227 -2.45 8.02 -17.16
CA ILE A 227 -3.42 7.08 -17.76
C ILE A 227 -2.68 6.09 -18.68
N GLU A 228 -1.79 6.57 -19.54
CA GLU A 228 -0.97 5.69 -20.40
C GLU A 228 0.01 4.84 -19.57
N LEU A 229 0.52 5.38 -18.45
CA LEU A 229 1.37 4.66 -17.52
C LEU A 229 0.67 3.46 -16.86
N VAL A 230 -0.53 3.64 -16.27
CA VAL A 230 -1.28 2.49 -15.73
C VAL A 230 -1.81 1.57 -16.82
N ARG A 231 -2.11 2.10 -18.01
CA ARG A 231 -2.51 1.32 -19.19
C ARG A 231 -1.41 0.33 -19.60
N THR A 232 -0.16 0.77 -19.65
CA THR A 232 0.98 -0.07 -20.08
C THR A 232 1.55 -0.95 -18.97
N ALA A 233 1.63 -0.45 -17.72
CA ALA A 233 2.41 -1.07 -16.66
C ALA A 233 1.69 -1.23 -15.29
N GLY A 234 0.40 -0.87 -15.21
CA GLY A 234 -0.42 -1.00 -14.01
C GLY A 234 -1.37 -2.20 -14.03
N GLY A 235 -2.59 -1.99 -13.55
CA GLY A 235 -3.68 -2.97 -13.55
C GLY A 235 -5.04 -2.30 -13.32
N ALA A 236 -6.14 -3.04 -13.52
CA ALA A 236 -7.51 -2.52 -13.35
C ALA A 236 -7.78 -2.06 -11.91
N ASP A 237 -7.30 -2.84 -10.94
CA ASP A 237 -7.29 -2.54 -9.50
C ASP A 237 -6.53 -1.25 -9.20
N ILE A 238 -5.30 -1.10 -9.67
CA ILE A 238 -4.46 0.08 -9.41
C ILE A 238 -5.04 1.33 -10.07
N ALA A 239 -5.54 1.21 -11.30
CA ALA A 239 -6.15 2.33 -12.01
C ALA A 239 -7.47 2.79 -11.34
N ALA A 240 -8.32 1.85 -10.90
CA ALA A 240 -9.51 2.19 -10.11
C ALA A 240 -9.15 2.78 -8.75
N MET A 241 -8.17 2.20 -8.04
CA MET A 241 -7.71 2.71 -6.76
C MET A 241 -7.10 4.12 -6.87
N ALA A 242 -6.41 4.44 -7.97
CA ALA A 242 -5.88 5.79 -8.22
C ALA A 242 -7.02 6.81 -8.44
N GLY A 243 -8.05 6.46 -9.22
CA GLY A 243 -9.23 7.31 -9.39
C GLY A 243 -10.04 7.50 -8.10
N PHE A 244 -10.14 6.44 -7.28
CA PHE A 244 -10.76 6.47 -5.95
C PHE A 244 -10.00 7.40 -4.99
N LEU A 245 -8.67 7.33 -4.98
CA LEU A 245 -7.81 8.17 -4.14
C LEU A 245 -7.84 9.66 -4.53
N ALA A 246 -7.83 9.96 -5.83
CA ALA A 246 -7.97 11.30 -6.35
C ALA A 246 -9.36 11.89 -6.00
N GLN A 247 -10.44 11.14 -6.23
CA GLN A 247 -11.78 11.61 -5.94
C GLN A 247 -12.04 11.75 -4.43
N ALA A 248 -11.52 10.86 -3.58
CA ALA A 248 -11.63 10.99 -2.12
C ALA A 248 -11.05 12.32 -1.62
N ALA A 249 -9.90 12.75 -2.16
CA ALA A 249 -9.30 14.03 -1.84
C ALA A 249 -10.14 15.23 -2.34
N VAL A 250 -10.66 15.17 -3.58
CA VAL A 250 -11.61 16.16 -4.12
C VAL A 250 -12.87 16.28 -3.24
N ARG A 251 -13.38 15.13 -2.77
CA ARG A 251 -14.55 15.00 -1.88
C ARG A 251 -14.27 15.38 -0.42
N ARG A 252 -13.01 15.72 -0.06
CA ARG A 252 -12.55 16.06 1.30
C ARG A 252 -12.72 14.92 2.32
N THR A 253 -12.52 13.69 1.87
CA THR A 253 -12.64 12.50 2.72
C THR A 253 -11.25 11.94 3.03
N PRO A 254 -10.88 11.77 4.31
CA PRO A 254 -9.58 11.21 4.68
C PRO A 254 -9.48 9.75 4.26
N VAL A 255 -8.27 9.33 3.88
CA VAL A 255 -7.97 7.96 3.44
C VAL A 255 -6.83 7.36 4.27
N LEU A 256 -6.99 6.10 4.68
CA LEU A 256 -5.96 5.33 5.39
C LEU A 256 -5.36 4.28 4.42
N LEU A 257 -4.14 4.52 3.92
CA LEU A 257 -3.48 3.67 2.92
C LEU A 257 -2.86 2.41 3.55
N ASP A 258 -2.95 1.29 2.83
CA ASP A 258 -2.35 0.00 3.21
C ASP A 258 -0.94 -0.19 2.57
N GLY A 259 -0.66 -1.37 2.00
CA GLY A 259 0.65 -1.76 1.47
C GLY A 259 1.03 -1.14 0.12
N VAL A 260 1.97 -1.80 -0.57
CA VAL A 260 2.62 -1.30 -1.79
C VAL A 260 1.64 -0.95 -2.93
N VAL A 261 0.53 -1.67 -3.09
CA VAL A 261 -0.42 -1.44 -4.17
C VAL A 261 -1.19 -0.12 -3.96
N ALA A 262 -1.60 0.16 -2.72
CA ALA A 262 -2.19 1.44 -2.34
C ALA A 262 -1.19 2.60 -2.46
N ALA A 263 0.07 2.38 -2.12
CA ALA A 263 1.12 3.39 -2.29
C ALA A 263 1.45 3.66 -3.79
N ALA A 264 1.40 2.64 -4.65
CA ALA A 264 1.56 2.81 -6.10
C ALA A 264 0.36 3.54 -6.73
N ALA A 265 -0.87 3.22 -6.31
CA ALA A 265 -2.07 3.94 -6.71
C ALA A 265 -2.06 5.41 -6.23
N ALA A 266 -1.52 5.67 -5.03
CA ALA A 266 -1.36 7.03 -4.48
C ALA A 266 -0.41 7.91 -5.31
N LEU A 267 0.71 7.38 -5.81
CA LEU A 267 1.58 8.11 -6.73
C LEU A 267 0.84 8.55 -8.00
N VAL A 268 0.11 7.61 -8.63
CA VAL A 268 -0.69 7.90 -9.84
C VAL A 268 -1.83 8.88 -9.53
N ALA A 269 -2.45 8.80 -8.36
CA ALA A 269 -3.51 9.70 -7.92
C ALA A 269 -3.02 11.14 -7.67
N GLU A 270 -1.79 11.32 -7.20
CA GLU A 270 -1.19 12.65 -7.01
C GLU A 270 -0.85 13.31 -8.36
N ASP A 271 -0.42 12.53 -9.36
CA ASP A 271 -0.25 13.01 -10.74
C ASP A 271 -1.59 13.34 -11.43
N LEU A 272 -2.68 12.62 -11.09
CA LEU A 272 -4.03 12.87 -11.59
C LEU A 272 -4.72 14.07 -10.89
N ALA A 273 -4.41 14.31 -9.63
CA ALA A 273 -5.05 15.30 -8.77
C ALA A 273 -4.03 15.90 -7.77
N ALA A 274 -3.19 16.81 -8.25
CA ALA A 274 -2.08 17.37 -7.47
C ALA A 274 -2.53 17.94 -6.11
N GLY A 275 -1.84 17.54 -5.03
CA GLY A 275 -2.18 17.88 -3.66
C GLY A 275 -3.19 16.93 -2.99
N ALA A 276 -3.59 15.84 -3.65
CA ALA A 276 -4.43 14.78 -3.06
C ALA A 276 -3.77 14.10 -1.86
N ARG A 277 -2.44 13.99 -1.86
CA ARG A 277 -1.67 13.38 -0.76
C ARG A 277 -1.90 13.96 0.63
N SER A 278 -2.35 15.22 0.73
CA SER A 278 -2.74 15.85 2.01
C SER A 278 -3.92 15.15 2.70
N TRP A 279 -4.73 14.40 1.96
CA TRP A 279 -5.88 13.63 2.45
C TRP A 279 -5.56 12.17 2.77
N TRP A 280 -4.30 11.74 2.63
CA TRP A 280 -3.91 10.34 2.84
C TRP A 280 -2.97 10.19 4.03
N LEU A 281 -3.21 9.15 4.81
CA LEU A 281 -2.39 8.71 5.93
C LEU A 281 -1.96 7.27 5.67
N PRO A 282 -0.67 6.93 5.55
CA PRO A 282 -0.27 5.54 5.42
C PRO A 282 -0.38 4.86 6.79
N ALA A 283 -1.05 3.72 6.85
CA ALA A 283 -1.27 3.03 8.10
C ALA A 283 0.00 2.39 8.66
N HIS A 284 0.68 1.60 7.84
CA HIS A 284 1.78 0.76 8.30
C HIS A 284 2.92 0.72 7.30
N ARG A 285 4.13 0.46 7.81
CA ARG A 285 5.24 -0.02 7.00
C ARG A 285 4.98 -1.47 6.58
N SER A 286 4.99 -1.71 5.29
CA SER A 286 4.92 -3.03 4.67
C SER A 286 6.32 -3.65 4.53
N SER A 287 6.37 -4.97 4.32
CA SER A 287 7.60 -5.68 3.96
C SER A 287 7.97 -5.60 2.47
N GLU A 288 7.12 -5.00 1.62
CA GLU A 288 7.44 -4.67 0.23
C GLU A 288 8.24 -3.35 0.13
N PRO A 289 9.53 -3.36 -0.26
CA PRO A 289 10.41 -2.18 -0.24
C PRO A 289 9.90 -0.98 -1.03
N ALA A 290 9.22 -1.22 -2.15
CA ALA A 290 8.61 -0.18 -2.98
C ALA A 290 7.62 0.72 -2.21
N GLN A 291 6.94 0.21 -1.18
CA GLN A 291 6.01 1.06 -0.41
C GLN A 291 6.76 2.26 0.20
N LEU A 292 7.96 2.06 0.76
CA LEU A 292 8.72 3.15 1.39
C LEU A 292 9.22 4.17 0.38
N LEU A 293 9.64 3.74 -0.81
CA LEU A 293 10.05 4.64 -1.91
C LEU A 293 8.88 5.50 -2.41
N ALA A 294 7.68 4.92 -2.48
CA ALA A 294 6.46 5.65 -2.82
C ALA A 294 6.05 6.65 -1.72
N LEU A 295 6.15 6.26 -0.45
CA LEU A 295 5.80 7.13 0.68
C LEU A 295 6.80 8.29 0.86
N ASP A 296 8.09 8.08 0.60
CA ASP A 296 9.13 9.11 0.62
C ASP A 296 8.88 10.16 -0.48
N GLN A 297 8.59 9.72 -1.71
CA GLN A 297 8.21 10.57 -2.84
C GLN A 297 6.92 11.40 -2.58
N LEU A 298 6.05 10.95 -1.68
CA LEU A 298 4.83 11.66 -1.26
C LEU A 298 5.01 12.51 0.02
N ASP A 299 6.16 12.45 0.70
CA ASP A 299 6.42 12.96 2.07
C ASP A 299 5.42 12.45 3.14
N LEU A 300 5.01 11.18 3.00
CA LEU A 300 4.06 10.53 3.91
C LEU A 300 4.77 9.53 4.85
N LYS A 301 4.33 9.46 6.11
CA LYS A 301 5.03 8.71 7.18
C LYS A 301 4.08 7.69 7.84
N PRO A 302 4.30 6.36 7.68
CA PRO A 302 3.36 5.34 8.14
C PRO A 302 3.13 5.39 9.65
N VAL A 303 1.92 5.11 10.14
CA VAL A 303 1.60 5.18 11.59
C VAL A 303 2.36 4.12 12.41
N ALA A 304 2.37 2.88 11.95
CA ALA A 304 2.97 1.74 12.63
C ALA A 304 4.03 1.02 11.78
N ASP A 305 4.86 0.19 12.42
CA ASP A 305 5.56 -0.90 11.76
C ASP A 305 5.03 -2.22 12.35
N LEU A 306 4.38 -3.02 11.51
CA LEU A 306 3.67 -4.24 11.89
C LEU A 306 4.28 -5.49 11.23
N GLY A 307 5.29 -5.34 10.37
CA GLY A 307 5.82 -6.43 9.54
C GLY A 307 4.82 -7.05 8.54
N VAL A 308 3.63 -6.45 8.35
CA VAL A 308 2.56 -7.00 7.49
C VAL A 308 2.97 -6.95 6.01
N GLY A 309 3.11 -8.12 5.40
CA GLY A 309 3.43 -8.30 3.99
C GLY A 309 2.27 -8.80 3.11
N ALA A 310 1.12 -9.12 3.71
CA ALA A 310 0.00 -9.76 3.02
C ALA A 310 -0.77 -8.83 2.07
N GLY A 311 -0.69 -7.51 2.26
CA GLY A 311 -1.45 -6.52 1.49
C GLY A 311 -2.94 -6.54 1.84
N GLY A 312 -3.78 -6.24 0.84
CA GLY A 312 -5.23 -6.37 0.93
C GLY A 312 -5.94 -5.58 2.03
N GLY A 313 -5.39 -4.47 2.53
CA GLY A 313 -6.05 -3.62 3.54
C GLY A 313 -5.84 -4.07 5.00
N ILE A 314 -5.16 -5.20 5.22
CA ILE A 314 -5.00 -5.82 6.54
C ILE A 314 -4.24 -4.90 7.51
N GLY A 315 -3.19 -4.22 7.04
CA GLY A 315 -2.40 -3.32 7.87
C GLY A 315 -3.11 -1.98 8.13
N ALA A 316 -3.92 -1.51 7.18
CA ALA A 316 -4.78 -0.35 7.37
C ALA A 316 -5.87 -0.58 8.41
N VAL A 317 -6.61 -1.68 8.30
CA VAL A 317 -7.65 -2.03 9.26
C VAL A 317 -7.07 -2.30 10.66
N ALA A 318 -5.89 -2.93 10.76
CA ALA A 318 -5.21 -3.13 12.05
C ALA A 318 -4.80 -1.82 12.75
N VAL A 319 -4.62 -0.71 12.02
CA VAL A 319 -4.26 0.61 12.55
C VAL A 319 -5.50 1.47 12.86
N LEU A 320 -6.66 1.18 12.27
CA LEU A 320 -7.89 1.94 12.47
C LEU A 320 -8.27 2.13 13.97
N PRO A 321 -8.21 1.11 14.86
CA PRO A 321 -8.50 1.30 16.28
C PRO A 321 -7.58 2.32 16.98
N LEU A 322 -6.32 2.45 16.54
CA LEU A 322 -5.37 3.43 17.06
C LEU A 322 -5.73 4.85 16.59
N LEU A 323 -6.11 5.01 15.31
CA LEU A 323 -6.59 6.29 14.77
C LEU A 323 -7.88 6.75 15.45
N THR A 324 -8.87 5.85 15.60
CA THR A 324 -10.11 6.10 16.34
C THR A 324 -9.82 6.42 17.81
N GLY A 325 -8.89 5.71 18.45
CA GLY A 325 -8.43 6.00 19.81
C GLY A 325 -7.83 7.41 19.94
N ALA A 326 -6.98 7.83 19.00
CA ALA A 326 -6.40 9.17 18.98
C ALA A 326 -7.48 10.26 18.87
N VAL A 327 -8.44 10.10 17.94
CA VAL A 327 -9.59 11.00 17.77
C VAL A 327 -10.41 11.11 19.06
N ARG A 328 -10.73 9.96 19.67
CA ARG A 328 -11.50 9.90 20.92
C ARG A 328 -10.75 10.52 22.11
N VAL A 329 -9.43 10.35 22.23
CA VAL A 329 -8.63 11.02 23.27
C VAL A 329 -8.74 12.54 23.17
N LEU A 330 -8.65 13.12 21.96
CA LEU A 330 -8.81 14.56 21.78
C LEU A 330 -10.25 15.02 22.05
N ALA A 331 -11.27 14.23 21.70
CA ALA A 331 -12.67 14.57 21.94
C ALA A 331 -13.07 14.47 23.43
N GLU A 332 -12.74 13.36 24.09
CA GLU A 332 -13.36 12.93 25.35
C GLU A 332 -12.48 13.17 26.60
N ALA A 333 -11.17 13.36 26.46
CA ALA A 333 -10.30 13.51 27.62
C ALA A 333 -10.52 14.85 28.36
N SER A 334 -10.50 14.78 29.69
CA SER A 334 -10.69 15.94 30.57
C SER A 334 -9.49 16.90 30.58
N ALA A 335 -9.78 18.17 30.81
CA ALA A 335 -8.80 19.20 31.21
C ALA A 335 -8.74 19.36 32.75
N PRO A 336 -7.62 19.81 33.33
CA PRO A 336 -7.56 20.16 34.75
C PRO A 336 -8.62 21.21 35.10
N GLY A 337 -9.39 20.99 36.17
CA GLY A 337 -10.49 21.87 36.58
C GLY A 337 -11.90 21.34 36.27
N GLY A 338 -12.04 20.30 35.44
CA GLY A 338 -13.23 19.43 35.48
C GLY A 338 -14.54 19.99 34.93
N ALA A 339 -14.52 20.91 33.96
CA ALA A 339 -15.72 21.30 33.22
C ALA A 339 -16.03 20.27 32.10
N VAL A 340 -17.06 19.45 32.29
CA VAL A 340 -17.59 18.57 31.24
C VAL A 340 -18.45 19.41 30.27
N PRO A 341 -18.24 19.34 28.93
CA PRO A 341 -19.08 20.07 27.99
C PRO A 341 -20.50 19.47 27.93
N GLY A 342 -21.43 20.01 28.71
CA GLY A 342 -22.84 19.58 28.69
C GLY A 342 -23.72 20.07 29.83
N GLU A 343 -23.16 20.36 31.01
CA GLU A 343 -23.96 20.68 32.20
C GLU A 343 -23.90 22.17 32.57
N ALA A 344 -24.92 22.92 32.15
CA ALA A 344 -25.05 24.34 32.44
C ALA A 344 -25.65 24.58 33.84
N ALA A 345 -24.79 24.64 34.86
CA ALA A 345 -25.17 25.09 36.20
C ALA A 345 -25.50 26.61 36.20
N PRO A 346 -26.51 27.06 36.97
CA PRO A 346 -26.95 28.45 36.97
C PRO A 346 -25.94 29.37 37.64
N GLY A 347 -25.82 30.59 37.12
CA GLY A 347 -24.73 31.50 37.47
C GLY A 347 -24.82 32.13 38.85
N GLU A 348 -23.65 32.54 39.34
CA GLU A 348 -23.50 33.59 40.33
C GLU A 348 -22.63 34.68 39.69
N ALA A 349 -23.04 35.94 39.80
CA ALA A 349 -22.37 37.06 39.15
C ALA A 349 -21.68 37.91 40.20
N ASP A 350 -20.39 38.21 40.00
CA ASP A 350 -19.75 39.34 40.66
C ASP A 350 -18.73 40.00 39.72
N ALA A 351 -18.50 41.30 39.90
CA ALA A 351 -17.87 42.15 38.88
C ALA A 351 -16.65 42.91 39.44
N VAL A 352 -15.48 42.71 38.84
CA VAL A 352 -14.26 43.46 39.19
C VAL A 352 -13.52 43.97 37.96
N GLY A 353 -13.43 45.30 37.85
CA GLY A 353 -12.23 46.03 37.45
C GLY A 353 -11.73 45.90 36.00
N VAL A 354 -12.15 46.83 35.14
CA VAL A 354 -11.34 47.25 33.98
C VAL A 354 -10.29 48.24 34.46
N ALA A 355 -9.00 47.97 34.19
CA ALA A 355 -7.91 48.94 34.33
C ALA A 355 -6.82 48.65 33.27
N ASP A 356 -6.41 49.70 32.56
CA ASP A 356 -5.41 49.63 31.49
C ASP A 356 -3.97 49.51 32.02
N ALA A 357 -3.10 48.85 31.25
CA ALA A 357 -1.66 48.88 31.44
C ALA A 357 -0.92 48.67 30.10
N VAL A 358 -0.63 49.77 29.39
CA VAL A 358 0.02 49.72 28.07
C VAL A 358 1.54 49.56 28.19
N GLY A 359 2.03 48.40 27.75
CA GLY A 359 3.23 48.24 26.92
C GLY A 359 4.63 48.44 27.53
N VAL A 360 5.44 47.38 27.45
CA VAL A 360 6.85 47.45 27.02
C VAL A 360 7.06 46.35 25.96
N ALA A 361 7.98 46.55 25.02
CA ALA A 361 8.25 45.64 23.92
C ALA A 361 9.46 44.71 24.18
N ASP A 362 9.86 44.00 23.12
CA ASP A 362 11.10 43.23 22.92
C ASP A 362 11.25 41.86 23.61
N ALA A 363 11.15 40.80 22.79
CA ALA A 363 11.97 39.57 22.84
C ALA A 363 11.60 38.58 21.70
N VAL A 364 11.71 38.98 20.42
CA VAL A 364 11.47 38.04 19.29
C VAL A 364 12.73 37.22 19.00
N GLY A 365 12.84 36.06 19.64
CA GLY A 365 13.96 35.12 19.51
C GLY A 365 13.90 34.22 18.26
N VAL A 366 13.94 34.79 17.05
CA VAL A 366 14.10 34.00 15.81
C VAL A 366 15.59 33.73 15.56
N VAL A 367 16.00 32.46 15.58
CA VAL A 367 17.33 32.03 15.12
C VAL A 367 17.18 31.25 13.83
N GLY A 368 17.60 31.87 12.72
CA GLY A 368 17.76 31.23 11.43
C GLY A 368 19.11 31.59 10.81
N ALA A 369 19.88 30.58 10.40
CA ALA A 369 21.03 30.72 9.50
C ALA A 369 20.76 29.77 8.32
N ALA A 370 20.33 30.26 7.15
CA ALA A 370 21.06 31.07 6.16
C ALA A 370 21.99 30.21 5.29
N GLY A 371 21.63 30.07 4.01
CA GLY A 371 22.36 29.19 3.07
C GLY A 371 21.79 29.13 1.65
N ALA A 372 21.47 30.27 1.02
CA ALA A 372 20.99 30.30 -0.38
C ALA A 372 21.23 31.62 -1.14
N VAL A 373 22.34 31.71 -1.89
CA VAL A 373 22.50 32.43 -3.18
C VAL A 373 23.75 31.88 -3.88
N ALA A 374 23.89 31.84 -5.21
CA ALA A 374 23.04 32.37 -6.28
C ALA A 374 23.11 31.50 -7.56
N SER A 375 22.20 31.76 -8.51
CA SER A 375 22.30 31.35 -9.92
C SER A 375 21.60 32.39 -10.80
N ALA A 376 22.25 32.85 -11.89
CA ALA A 376 21.62 33.61 -12.96
C ALA A 376 22.56 33.76 -14.19
N VAL A 377 22.04 33.52 -15.41
CA VAL A 377 22.60 33.88 -16.75
C VAL A 377 23.98 33.29 -17.10
N GLY A 378 24.26 32.76 -18.30
CA GLY A 378 23.50 32.66 -19.55
C GLY A 378 24.44 32.81 -20.75
N ALA A 379 24.55 31.73 -21.54
CA ALA A 379 25.22 31.54 -22.84
C ALA A 379 26.11 32.64 -23.48
N MET A 380 27.31 32.24 -23.92
CA MET A 380 27.88 32.57 -25.25
C MET A 380 28.96 31.52 -25.63
N SER A 381 29.36 31.49 -26.90
CA SER A 381 30.18 30.43 -27.53
C SER A 381 31.65 30.80 -27.72
N GLY A 382 32.57 29.82 -27.76
CA GLY A 382 33.77 29.96 -28.61
C GLY A 382 35.06 29.19 -28.24
N THR A 383 35.38 28.17 -29.05
CA THR A 383 36.72 27.84 -29.58
C THR A 383 37.90 27.41 -28.69
N ALA A 384 38.77 26.58 -29.32
CA ALA A 384 40.21 26.41 -29.13
C ALA A 384 40.73 25.34 -28.15
N ASP A 385 41.25 24.29 -28.79
CA ASP A 385 42.16 23.24 -28.33
C ASP A 385 43.41 23.76 -27.58
N ALA A 386 44.00 22.92 -26.71
CA ALA A 386 45.25 22.21 -27.04
C ALA A 386 45.85 21.33 -25.92
N VAL A 387 46.18 20.10 -26.32
CA VAL A 387 47.32 19.24 -25.93
C VAL A 387 48.30 19.74 -24.84
N GLY A 388 48.58 18.90 -23.82
CA GLY A 388 49.77 19.01 -22.96
C GLY A 388 49.88 17.89 -21.92
N ALA A 389 50.96 17.11 -21.93
CA ALA A 389 51.22 16.01 -20.97
C ALA A 389 52.68 16.07 -20.45
N VAL A 390 53.09 15.07 -19.65
CA VAL A 390 54.48 14.69 -19.25
C VAL A 390 55.00 15.19 -17.88
N SER A 391 54.89 14.28 -16.88
CA SER A 391 55.80 13.86 -15.78
C SER A 391 56.90 14.76 -15.16
N GLY A 392 57.10 14.58 -13.84
CA GLY A 392 58.37 14.73 -13.09
C GLY A 392 58.16 15.39 -11.71
N THR A 393 58.46 14.83 -10.52
CA THR A 393 59.75 14.35 -9.92
C THR A 393 60.82 15.45 -9.78
N ALA A 394 61.41 15.74 -8.61
CA ALA A 394 61.22 15.25 -7.24
C ALA A 394 61.88 16.22 -6.20
N ASP A 395 61.98 15.79 -4.93
CA ASP A 395 62.90 16.26 -3.86
C ASP A 395 62.68 17.64 -3.19
N ALA A 396 63.10 17.91 -1.94
CA ALA A 396 63.32 17.06 -0.74
C ALA A 396 63.61 17.92 0.53
N VAL A 397 63.64 17.27 1.71
CA VAL A 397 64.21 17.70 3.02
C VAL A 397 63.43 18.77 3.84
N GLY A 398 63.14 18.58 5.15
CA GLY A 398 63.25 17.36 5.98
C GLY A 398 63.36 17.60 7.51
N THR A 399 63.29 16.50 8.28
CA THR A 399 63.72 16.27 9.71
C THR A 399 63.07 17.14 10.82
N THR A 400 62.87 16.72 12.09
CA THR A 400 63.35 15.59 12.94
C THR A 400 62.22 14.58 13.29
N ASP A 401 62.39 13.27 13.51
CA ASP A 401 63.30 12.49 14.41
C ASP A 401 62.94 12.65 15.92
N ALA A 402 62.82 11.64 16.79
CA ALA A 402 63.02 10.16 16.74
C ALA A 402 61.92 9.46 17.64
N ALA A 403 61.82 8.15 17.96
CA ALA A 403 62.55 6.89 17.70
C ALA A 403 61.62 5.65 17.98
N ALA A 404 62.14 4.40 17.92
CA ALA A 404 61.56 3.15 18.48
C ALA A 404 62.63 2.38 19.32
N PRO A 405 62.41 1.15 19.85
CA PRO A 405 62.62 -0.11 19.06
C PRO A 405 61.67 -1.31 19.41
N GLU A 406 61.24 -2.16 18.47
CA GLU A 406 61.78 -3.49 18.00
C GLU A 406 61.65 -4.70 18.97
N GLY A 407 61.51 -5.97 18.52
CA GLY A 407 61.44 -6.57 17.17
C GLY A 407 60.84 -8.01 17.18
N VAL A 408 60.25 -8.52 16.08
CA VAL A 408 60.83 -9.43 15.04
C VAL A 408 61.28 -10.80 15.61
N THR A 409 60.82 -12.00 15.18
CA THR A 409 60.98 -12.67 13.85
C THR A 409 59.85 -13.68 13.47
N SER A 410 59.82 -14.03 12.18
CA SER A 410 59.26 -15.28 11.57
C SER A 410 60.41 -15.92 10.72
N PRO A 411 60.27 -16.99 9.87
CA PRO A 411 59.07 -17.71 9.40
C PRO A 411 59.26 -19.25 9.20
N GLU A 412 58.46 -19.82 8.28
CA GLU A 412 58.69 -21.02 7.42
C GLU A 412 58.16 -22.41 7.82
N SER A 413 58.16 -23.29 6.80
CA SER A 413 57.23 -24.41 6.58
C SER A 413 57.95 -25.76 6.41
N VAL A 414 57.19 -26.87 6.32
CA VAL A 414 57.42 -28.03 5.40
C VAL A 414 56.24 -29.02 5.48
N ALA A 415 56.11 -29.93 4.50
CA ALA A 415 55.06 -30.95 4.38
C ALA A 415 55.61 -32.40 4.38
N GLY A 416 54.71 -33.38 4.52
CA GLY A 416 54.93 -34.84 4.44
C GLY A 416 53.77 -35.57 5.17
N GLU A 417 52.90 -36.37 4.52
CA GLU A 417 53.09 -37.69 3.87
C GLU A 417 53.12 -38.88 4.84
N ALA A 418 52.06 -39.71 4.83
CA ALA A 418 52.06 -41.17 5.08
C ALA A 418 50.66 -41.79 4.82
N GLU A 419 50.63 -43.05 4.35
CA GLU A 419 49.47 -43.96 4.32
C GLU A 419 49.33 -44.69 5.70
N GLU A 420 48.34 -45.52 6.05
CA GLU A 420 47.89 -46.76 5.39
C GLU A 420 46.63 -47.39 6.09
N ALA A 421 45.95 -48.32 5.39
CA ALA A 421 45.15 -49.46 5.88
C ALA A 421 43.88 -49.32 6.78
N GLY A 422 42.82 -50.07 6.42
CA GLY A 422 42.31 -51.10 7.36
C GLY A 422 40.81 -51.31 7.67
N GLN A 423 40.01 -51.81 6.70
CA GLN A 423 38.97 -52.88 6.83
C GLN A 423 37.79 -52.83 7.86
N SER A 424 36.60 -53.24 7.35
CA SER A 424 35.50 -54.01 8.03
C SER A 424 34.69 -53.34 9.17
N GLU A 425 33.41 -53.62 9.44
CA GLU A 425 32.46 -54.70 9.04
C GLU A 425 31.22 -54.11 8.29
N ALA A 426 30.63 -54.74 7.27
CA ALA A 426 29.77 -55.95 7.24
C ALA A 426 28.51 -55.83 8.15
N ALA A 427 27.23 -55.85 7.73
CA ALA A 427 26.44 -56.29 6.56
C ALA A 427 25.56 -57.54 6.82
N ALA A 428 24.23 -57.35 6.79
CA ALA A 428 23.17 -58.34 6.46
C ALA A 428 21.87 -57.52 6.23
N THR A 429 21.06 -57.61 5.15
CA THR A 429 20.46 -58.76 4.42
C THR A 429 19.48 -59.59 5.28
N ALA A 430 18.33 -60.06 4.80
CA ALA A 430 17.78 -60.15 3.44
C ALA A 430 16.23 -59.88 3.47
N GLY A 431 15.45 -59.99 2.39
CA GLY A 431 15.74 -60.53 1.05
C GLY A 431 14.67 -60.19 0.01
N GLU A 432 14.83 -60.76 -1.19
CA GLU A 432 14.28 -60.23 -2.45
C GLU A 432 13.41 -61.25 -3.22
N ALA A 433 12.77 -60.77 -4.29
CA ALA A 433 12.27 -61.48 -5.48
C ALA A 433 10.94 -62.28 -5.41
N GLY A 434 10.19 -62.20 -6.51
CA GLY A 434 8.96 -62.95 -6.78
C GLY A 434 8.12 -62.36 -7.92
N ARG A 435 8.35 -62.81 -9.17
CA ARG A 435 7.55 -62.43 -10.36
C ARG A 435 6.45 -63.46 -10.64
N SER A 436 5.26 -63.03 -11.08
CA SER A 436 4.28 -63.73 -11.94
C SER A 436 3.13 -62.74 -12.18
N GLU A 437 2.91 -62.18 -13.38
CA GLU A 437 2.28 -62.75 -14.59
C GLU A 437 0.77 -63.06 -14.49
N ALA A 438 0.03 -62.37 -15.37
CA ALA A 438 -1.12 -62.79 -16.18
C ALA A 438 -2.50 -63.17 -15.58
N ALA A 439 -3.51 -62.41 -16.06
CA ALA A 439 -4.82 -62.83 -16.57
C ALA A 439 -5.79 -63.68 -15.73
N GLY A 440 -7.03 -63.16 -15.62
CA GLY A 440 -8.26 -63.88 -15.27
C GLY A 440 -9.46 -63.09 -15.79
N GLU A 441 -10.34 -63.74 -16.55
CA GLU A 441 -11.40 -63.09 -17.34
C GLU A 441 -12.77 -63.10 -16.63
N THR A 442 -13.85 -62.85 -17.39
CA THR A 442 -15.28 -62.77 -17.07
C THR A 442 -15.76 -61.44 -16.46
N GLU A 443 -16.68 -60.63 -17.03
CA GLU A 443 -17.72 -60.73 -18.09
C GLU A 443 -19.15 -60.90 -17.55
N GLU A 444 -20.06 -60.02 -18.05
CA GLU A 444 -21.54 -60.07 -17.95
C GLU A 444 -22.21 -60.09 -16.54
N ALA A 445 -23.51 -59.78 -16.38
CA ALA A 445 -24.36 -58.79 -17.06
C ALA A 445 -25.68 -58.51 -16.31
N ARG A 446 -26.11 -57.23 -16.32
CA ARG A 446 -27.53 -56.75 -16.39
C ARG A 446 -28.49 -57.05 -15.19
N PRO A 447 -29.71 -56.46 -15.16
CA PRO A 447 -30.41 -56.15 -13.90
C PRO A 447 -31.82 -56.78 -13.70
N SER A 448 -32.38 -56.56 -12.51
CA SER A 448 -33.82 -56.41 -12.19
C SER A 448 -33.95 -55.31 -11.12
N GLU A 449 -34.85 -54.32 -11.13
CA GLU A 449 -36.32 -54.25 -11.31
C GLU A 449 -37.16 -54.43 -10.02
N ALA A 450 -38.31 -53.71 -9.99
CA ALA A 450 -39.41 -53.73 -9.01
C ALA A 450 -39.16 -53.13 -7.60
N ALA A 451 -40.14 -52.50 -6.92
CA ALA A 451 -41.44 -51.91 -7.33
C ALA A 451 -42.04 -51.04 -6.16
N GLY A 452 -43.16 -50.33 -6.42
CA GLY A 452 -43.91 -49.49 -5.47
C GLY A 452 -43.89 -48.01 -5.89
N GLU A 453 -44.91 -47.37 -6.48
CA GLU A 453 -46.36 -47.30 -6.20
C GLU A 453 -46.68 -46.51 -4.91
N SER A 454 -47.67 -45.60 -4.86
CA SER A 454 -48.80 -45.32 -5.78
C SER A 454 -49.29 -43.84 -5.77
N GLU A 455 -50.18 -43.51 -6.73
CA GLU A 455 -51.32 -42.53 -6.65
C GLU A 455 -51.03 -41.01 -6.46
N GLU A 456 -51.82 -40.04 -6.99
CA GLU A 456 -53.01 -40.10 -7.88
C GLU A 456 -53.11 -38.89 -8.85
N ALA A 457 -54.09 -38.91 -9.76
CA ALA A 457 -54.42 -37.87 -10.76
C ALA A 457 -55.19 -36.67 -10.14
N ALA A 458 -55.04 -35.39 -10.57
CA ALA A 458 -55.22 -34.73 -11.87
C ALA A 458 -56.63 -34.10 -12.07
N SER A 459 -56.84 -33.37 -13.19
CA SER A 459 -58.01 -32.52 -13.56
C SER A 459 -58.15 -31.16 -12.82
N SER A 460 -58.75 -30.11 -13.40
CA SER A 460 -58.85 -29.68 -14.82
C SER A 460 -59.36 -28.23 -14.91
N GLU A 461 -59.11 -27.56 -16.05
CA GLU A 461 -59.87 -26.38 -16.57
C GLU A 461 -59.86 -25.10 -15.68
N ASP A 462 -60.15 -23.88 -16.15
CA ASP A 462 -60.44 -23.37 -17.51
C ASP A 462 -59.86 -21.93 -17.67
N ALA A 463 -60.24 -21.23 -18.76
CA ALA A 463 -60.11 -19.77 -18.94
C ALA A 463 -60.83 -18.95 -17.83
N ASP A 464 -60.72 -17.61 -17.70
CA ASP A 464 -60.79 -16.59 -18.75
C ASP A 464 -60.47 -15.15 -18.23
N GLN A 465 -60.36 -14.19 -19.16
CA GLN A 465 -60.57 -12.73 -19.06
C GLN A 465 -59.89 -11.88 -17.96
N ALA A 466 -58.83 -11.18 -18.41
CA ALA A 466 -58.68 -9.72 -18.44
C ALA A 466 -59.29 -8.80 -17.34
N THR A 467 -58.47 -7.90 -16.81
CA THR A 467 -58.58 -6.43 -17.06
C THR A 467 -57.19 -5.80 -17.03
#